data_AF-A0A9E1UX45-F1
#
_entry.id   AF-A0A9E1UX45-F1
#
_cell.length_a   1.000
_cell.length_b   1.000
_cell.length_c   1.000
_cell.angle_alpha   90.00
_cell.angle_beta   90.00
_cell.angle_gamma   90.00
#
_symmetry.space_group_name_H-M   'P 1'
#
loop_
_entity.id
_entity.type
_entity.pdbx_description
1 polymer ?
#
loop_
_entity_poly.entity_id
_entity_poly.type
_entity_poly.pdbx_seq_one_letter_code
_entity_poly.pdbx_strand_id
1 'polypeptide(L)'
;VAEFLTEMGHAAMPLGNQRVASVPLAIRAGLGARGRNGLLLHPDHGPCLRLAKVLTDLPLASDAAGSTEVAAVCLSCDACVVGCPAGAIAAGRDTQGASSACPDYWRQGHRGCARCIAACPASG
;
A
#
# COMPACT_ATOMS: atom_id res chain seq x y z
N VAL A 1 16.68 4.02 11.73
CA VAL A 1 15.45 4.42 12.48
C VAL A 1 15.31 3.61 13.76
N ALA A 2 15.06 2.30 13.72
CA ALA A 2 14.87 1.54 14.96
C ALA A 2 16.09 1.59 15.91
N GLU A 3 17.30 1.42 15.36
CA GLU A 3 18.56 1.55 16.12
C GLU A 3 18.68 2.94 16.78
N PHE A 4 18.49 4.00 16.01
CA PHE A 4 18.45 5.38 16.51
C PHE A 4 17.43 5.61 17.65
N LEU A 5 16.22 5.04 17.55
CA LEU A 5 15.21 5.14 18.60
C LEU A 5 15.65 4.40 19.88
N THR A 6 16.26 3.23 19.72
CA THR A 6 16.84 2.46 20.84
C THR A 6 17.98 3.22 21.52
N GLU A 7 18.85 3.89 20.76
CA GLU A 7 19.93 4.74 21.29
C GLU A 7 19.40 5.92 22.12
N MET A 8 18.20 6.43 21.78
CA MET A 8 17.50 7.44 22.58
C MET A 8 16.79 6.87 23.83
N GLY A 9 16.90 5.58 24.10
CA GLY A 9 16.30 4.92 25.27
C GLY A 9 14.85 4.47 25.09
N HIS A 10 14.36 4.41 23.85
CA HIS A 10 13.00 3.99 23.53
C HIS A 10 12.96 2.57 22.97
N ALA A 11 11.95 1.78 23.34
CA ALA A 11 11.73 0.49 22.70
C ALA A 11 11.38 0.72 21.22
N ALA A 12 12.04 0.03 20.30
CA ALA A 12 11.79 0.16 18.87
C ALA A 12 11.89 -1.18 18.15
N MET A 13 10.86 -1.51 17.37
CA MET A 13 10.75 -2.78 16.66
C MET A 13 10.51 -2.56 15.16
N PRO A 14 11.51 -2.83 14.29
CA PRO A 14 11.30 -2.81 12.85
C PRO A 14 10.47 -4.03 12.43
N LEU A 15 9.45 -3.81 11.59
CA LEU A 15 8.54 -4.90 11.20
C LEU A 15 8.70 -5.39 9.77
N GLY A 16 9.31 -4.60 8.89
CA GLY A 16 9.31 -4.88 7.44
C GLY A 16 7.88 -5.21 6.94
N ASN A 17 7.75 -6.34 6.25
CA ASN A 17 6.47 -6.84 5.73
C ASN A 17 5.68 -7.73 6.71
N GLN A 18 6.16 -7.91 7.94
CA GLN A 18 5.63 -8.88 8.89
C GLN A 18 4.64 -8.26 9.90
N ARG A 19 3.95 -9.15 10.63
CA ARG A 19 3.07 -8.94 11.81
C ARG A 19 1.81 -8.10 11.61
N VAL A 20 1.89 -6.97 10.91
CA VAL A 20 0.78 -6.04 10.71
C VAL A 20 0.76 -5.56 9.26
N ALA A 21 -0.44 -5.41 8.69
CA ALA A 21 -0.61 -4.88 7.33
C ALA A 21 -0.11 -3.43 7.25
N SER A 22 0.78 -3.14 6.30
CA SER A 22 1.38 -1.81 6.16
C SER A 22 0.40 -0.76 5.62
N VAL A 23 -0.48 -1.13 4.68
CA VAL A 23 -1.41 -0.17 4.03
C VAL A 23 -2.37 0.48 5.04
N PRO A 24 -3.08 -0.26 5.93
CA PRO A 24 -3.93 0.37 6.94
C PRO A 24 -3.17 1.32 7.88
N LEU A 25 -1.93 0.99 8.25
CA LEU A 25 -1.12 1.86 9.10
C LEU A 25 -0.70 3.13 8.37
N ALA A 26 -0.32 3.02 7.10
CA ALA A 26 0.03 4.18 6.28
C ALA A 26 -1.16 5.13 6.06
N ILE A 27 -2.37 4.59 5.89
CA ILE A 27 -3.60 5.41 5.82
C ILE A 27 -3.84 6.14 7.14
N ARG A 28 -3.67 5.44 8.28
CA ARG A 28 -3.80 6.06 9.62
C ARG A 28 -2.73 7.11 9.91
N ALA A 29 -1.54 6.97 9.33
CA ALA A 29 -0.46 7.95 9.36
C ALA A 29 -0.61 9.06 8.32
N GLY A 30 -1.76 9.12 7.62
CA GLY A 30 -2.07 10.19 6.67
C GLY A 30 -1.28 10.16 5.37
N LEU A 31 -0.60 9.05 5.05
CA LEU A 31 0.24 8.94 3.85
C LEU A 31 -0.55 8.76 2.53
N GLY A 32 -1.87 8.66 2.61
CA GLY A 32 -2.74 8.56 1.44
C GLY A 32 -3.94 7.66 1.67
N ALA A 33 -4.48 7.11 0.59
CA ALA A 33 -5.73 6.37 0.60
C ALA A 33 -5.60 4.98 -0.03
N ARG A 34 -6.57 4.10 0.23
CA ARG A 34 -6.59 2.76 -0.35
C ARG A 34 -7.03 2.82 -1.81
N GLY A 35 -6.23 2.27 -2.72
CA GLY A 35 -6.60 2.08 -4.12
C GLY A 35 -7.38 0.79 -4.36
N ARG A 36 -8.01 0.69 -5.54
CA ARG A 36 -8.71 -0.52 -6.00
C ARG A 36 -7.83 -1.77 -5.99
N ASN A 37 -6.57 -1.63 -6.41
CA ASN A 37 -5.57 -2.69 -6.39
C ASN A 37 -5.15 -3.13 -4.97
N GLY A 38 -5.70 -2.49 -3.91
CA GLY A 38 -5.43 -2.79 -2.50
C GLY A 38 -4.15 -2.16 -1.96
N LEU A 39 -3.41 -1.42 -2.79
CA LEU A 39 -2.20 -0.71 -2.39
C LEU A 39 -2.55 0.69 -1.85
N LEU A 40 -1.59 1.32 -1.19
CA LEU A 40 -1.68 2.74 -0.85
C LEU A 40 -1.54 3.56 -2.13
N LEU A 41 -2.40 4.54 -2.33
CA LEU A 41 -2.23 5.61 -3.29
C LEU A 41 -1.73 6.85 -2.53
N HIS A 42 -0.47 7.21 -2.77
CA HIS A 42 0.11 8.47 -2.30
C HIS A 42 -0.22 9.59 -3.29
N PRO A 43 -0.49 10.83 -2.83
CA PRO A 43 -0.77 11.96 -3.72
C PRO A 43 0.25 12.17 -4.83
N ASP A 44 1.55 12.06 -4.50
CA ASP A 44 2.64 12.37 -5.44
C ASP A 44 3.25 11.15 -6.15
N HIS A 45 2.97 9.94 -5.68
CA HIS A 45 3.66 8.72 -6.14
C HIS A 45 2.69 7.58 -6.50
N GLY A 46 1.40 7.78 -6.30
CA GLY A 46 0.39 6.75 -6.46
C GLY A 46 0.76 5.48 -5.69
N PRO A 47 0.62 4.30 -6.32
CA PRO A 47 1.03 3.03 -5.73
C PRO A 47 2.52 2.69 -5.92
N CYS A 48 3.32 3.55 -6.55
CA CYS A 48 4.72 3.27 -6.89
C CYS A 48 5.68 3.53 -5.71
N LEU A 49 5.39 2.93 -4.56
CA LEU A 49 6.19 3.07 -3.34
C LEU A 49 6.21 1.77 -2.54
N ARG A 50 7.17 1.67 -1.61
CA ARG A 50 7.23 0.58 -0.62
C ARG A 50 7.07 1.16 0.77
N LEU A 51 6.24 0.48 1.57
CA LEU A 51 5.97 0.85 2.95
C LEU A 51 6.86 0.04 3.90
N ALA A 52 7.50 0.73 4.81
CA ALA A 52 8.16 0.16 5.97
C ALA A 52 7.59 0.80 7.24
N LYS A 53 7.74 0.12 8.38
CA LYS A 53 7.15 0.56 9.65
C LYS A 53 7.99 0.10 10.84
N VAL A 54 8.02 0.95 11.86
CA VAL A 54 8.64 0.71 13.16
C VAL A 54 7.58 0.97 14.22
N LEU A 55 7.43 0.06 15.18
CA LEU A 55 6.64 0.31 16.38
C LEU A 55 7.56 0.79 17.49
N THR A 56 7.17 1.81 18.22
CA THR A 56 7.96 2.39 19.31
C THR A 56 7.07 2.91 20.43
N ASP A 57 7.63 3.00 21.63
CA ASP A 57 7.03 3.65 22.80
C ASP A 57 7.37 5.15 22.92
N LEU A 58 8.20 5.68 22.00
CA LEU A 58 8.47 7.11 21.91
C LEU A 58 7.14 7.88 21.79
N PRO A 59 6.82 8.81 22.71
CA PRO A 59 5.61 9.61 22.61
C PRO A 59 5.69 10.53 21.39
N LEU A 60 4.87 10.24 20.39
CA LEU A 60 4.74 11.01 19.16
C LEU A 60 3.32 11.55 19.02
N ALA A 61 3.19 12.77 18.50
CA ALA A 61 1.90 13.26 18.05
C ALA A 61 1.41 12.39 16.88
N SER A 62 0.12 12.05 16.88
CA SER A 62 -0.48 11.37 15.73
C SER A 62 -0.66 12.36 14.59
N ASP A 63 -0.36 11.92 13.37
CA ASP A 63 -0.66 12.67 12.17
C ASP A 63 -2.17 12.81 11.98
N ALA A 64 -2.57 13.88 11.29
CA ALA A 64 -3.95 14.02 10.83
C ALA A 64 -4.29 12.91 9.82
N ALA A 65 -5.58 12.58 9.70
CA ALA A 65 -6.04 11.73 8.62
C ALA A 65 -5.67 12.39 7.28
N GLY A 66 -5.00 11.62 6.41
CA GLY A 66 -4.54 12.09 5.11
C GLY A 66 -5.68 12.34 4.13
N SER A 67 -5.41 13.08 3.06
CA SER A 67 -6.39 13.30 1.99
C SER A 67 -6.81 11.96 1.36
N THR A 68 -8.11 11.82 1.14
CA THR A 68 -8.70 10.67 0.41
C THR A 68 -8.97 10.98 -1.05
N GLU A 69 -8.64 12.18 -1.51
CA GLU A 69 -8.94 12.65 -2.87
C GLU A 69 -8.25 11.81 -3.94
N VAL A 70 -7.02 11.34 -3.67
CA VAL A 70 -6.30 10.45 -4.59
C VAL A 70 -7.03 9.14 -4.83
N ALA A 71 -7.87 8.66 -3.90
CA ALA A 71 -8.71 7.49 -4.13
C ALA A 71 -9.94 7.78 -5.00
N ALA A 72 -10.32 9.04 -5.22
CA ALA A 72 -11.43 9.40 -6.11
C ALA A 72 -11.17 8.91 -7.55
N VAL A 73 -9.90 8.83 -7.97
CA VAL A 73 -9.52 8.25 -9.27
C VAL A 73 -10.07 6.85 -9.46
N CYS A 74 -10.18 6.06 -8.38
CA CYS A 74 -10.66 4.69 -8.46
C CYS A 74 -12.17 4.65 -8.76
N LEU A 75 -12.97 5.68 -8.45
CA LEU A 75 -14.44 5.64 -8.61
C LEU A 75 -14.90 5.38 -10.05
N SER A 76 -14.09 5.75 -11.04
CA SER A 76 -14.38 5.58 -12.47
C SER A 76 -13.23 4.92 -13.24
N CYS A 77 -12.23 4.36 -12.54
CA CYS A 77 -11.05 3.77 -13.16
C CYS A 77 -10.95 2.28 -12.84
N ASP A 78 -10.75 1.49 -13.91
CA ASP A 78 -10.48 0.05 -13.87
C ASP A 78 -9.15 -0.31 -14.55
N ALA A 79 -8.24 0.64 -14.74
CA ALA A 79 -6.97 0.41 -15.44
C ALA A 79 -6.13 -0.72 -14.81
N CYS A 80 -6.11 -0.80 -13.47
CA CYS A 80 -5.42 -1.89 -12.77
C CYS A 80 -6.12 -3.25 -12.90
N VAL A 81 -7.44 -3.27 -13.11
CA VAL A 81 -8.23 -4.49 -13.37
C VAL A 81 -7.88 -5.02 -14.76
N VAL A 82 -7.98 -4.14 -15.78
CA VAL A 82 -7.64 -4.45 -17.17
C VAL A 82 -6.18 -4.88 -17.32
N GLY A 83 -5.27 -4.21 -16.60
CA GLY A 83 -3.85 -4.51 -16.64
C GLY A 83 -3.43 -5.76 -15.85
N CYS A 84 -4.32 -6.38 -15.08
CA CYS A 84 -3.96 -7.53 -14.24
C CYS A 84 -3.93 -8.83 -15.07
N PRO A 85 -2.76 -9.44 -15.31
CA PRO A 85 -2.69 -10.67 -16.12
C PRO A 85 -3.33 -11.88 -15.42
N ALA A 86 -3.51 -11.80 -14.10
CA ALA A 86 -4.09 -12.86 -13.28
C ALA A 86 -5.61 -12.70 -13.06
N GLY A 87 -6.22 -11.60 -13.51
CA GLY A 87 -7.61 -11.29 -13.18
C GLY A 87 -7.88 -11.17 -11.67
N ALA A 88 -6.87 -10.79 -10.88
CA ALA A 88 -6.92 -10.85 -9.43
C ALA A 88 -7.64 -9.67 -8.77
N ILE A 89 -7.92 -8.58 -9.50
CA ILE A 89 -8.48 -7.35 -8.95
C ILE A 89 -9.94 -7.23 -9.40
N ALA A 90 -10.85 -7.03 -8.46
CA ALA A 90 -12.27 -6.85 -8.75
C ALA A 90 -12.56 -5.45 -9.36
N ALA A 91 -13.46 -5.43 -10.34
CA ALA A 91 -14.03 -4.19 -10.88
C ALA A 91 -15.04 -3.55 -9.92
N GLY A 92 -15.56 -2.36 -10.24
CA GLY A 92 -16.71 -1.78 -9.53
C GLY A 92 -16.31 -0.86 -8.38
N ARG A 93 -16.68 -1.10 -7.12
CA ARG A 93 -16.24 -0.27 -5.96
C ARG A 93 -15.41 -1.03 -4.94
N ASP A 94 -15.07 -2.28 -5.23
CA ASP A 94 -14.29 -3.10 -4.32
C ASP A 94 -12.83 -2.64 -4.26
N THR A 95 -12.36 -2.35 -3.05
CA THR A 95 -10.95 -2.00 -2.76
C THR A 95 -10.27 -3.05 -1.87
N GLN A 96 -10.84 -4.24 -1.70
CA GLN A 96 -10.26 -5.32 -0.88
C GLN A 96 -8.87 -5.75 -1.37
N GLY A 97 -8.53 -5.45 -2.63
CA GLY A 97 -7.22 -5.68 -3.22
C GLY A 97 -7.18 -6.94 -4.06
N ALA A 98 -5.97 -7.33 -4.46
CA ALA A 98 -5.80 -8.52 -5.30
C ALA A 98 -6.12 -9.81 -4.53
N SER A 99 -6.89 -10.71 -5.15
CA SER A 99 -7.20 -12.05 -4.64
C SER A 99 -5.98 -12.99 -4.67
N SER A 100 -6.16 -14.24 -4.23
CA SER A 100 -5.12 -15.28 -4.27
C SER A 100 -4.60 -15.59 -5.68
N ALA A 101 -5.34 -15.21 -6.73
CA ALA A 101 -4.88 -15.34 -8.11
C ALA A 101 -3.58 -14.55 -8.38
N CYS A 102 -3.32 -13.46 -7.64
CA CYS A 102 -2.09 -12.68 -7.78
C CYS A 102 -0.83 -13.44 -7.34
N PRO A 103 -0.73 -13.95 -6.08
CA PRO A 103 0.40 -14.78 -5.69
C PRO A 103 0.47 -16.10 -6.45
N ASP A 104 -0.66 -16.68 -6.86
CA ASP A 104 -0.67 -17.90 -7.68
C ASP A 104 -0.07 -17.68 -9.06
N TYR A 105 -0.31 -16.51 -9.68
CA TYR A 105 0.37 -16.10 -10.90
C TYR A 105 1.89 -16.05 -10.71
N TRP A 106 2.39 -15.57 -9.57
CA TRP A 106 3.84 -15.51 -9.33
C TRP A 106 4.44 -16.91 -9.19
N ARG A 107 3.73 -17.81 -8.51
CA ARG A 107 4.16 -19.20 -8.30
C ARG A 107 4.26 -20.00 -9.60
N GLN A 108 3.62 -19.57 -10.67
CA GLN A 108 3.72 -20.19 -12.01
C GLN A 108 5.05 -19.87 -12.74
N GLY A 109 6.02 -19.25 -12.07
CA GLY A 109 7.35 -18.95 -12.63
C GLY A 109 7.54 -17.49 -13.03
N HIS A 110 6.53 -16.65 -12.82
CA HIS A 110 6.66 -15.20 -12.99
C HIS A 110 7.36 -14.61 -11.76
N ARG A 111 8.62 -14.16 -11.91
CA ARG A 111 9.43 -13.55 -10.84
C ARG A 111 8.87 -12.19 -10.40
N GLY A 112 7.74 -12.21 -9.72
CA GLY A 112 6.99 -11.02 -9.33
C GLY A 112 6.10 -10.46 -10.45
N CYS A 113 5.28 -9.48 -10.10
CA CYS A 113 4.48 -8.67 -11.01
C CYS A 113 4.45 -7.23 -10.50
N ALA A 114 4.08 -6.28 -11.36
CA ALA A 114 3.81 -4.89 -10.98
C ALA A 114 2.83 -4.21 -11.96
N ARG A 115 2.10 -4.98 -12.77
CA ARG A 115 1.27 -4.43 -13.85
C ARG A 115 0.15 -3.52 -13.33
N CYS A 116 -0.42 -3.83 -12.17
CA CYS A 116 -1.42 -2.99 -11.52
C CYS A 116 -0.85 -1.66 -11.00
N ILE A 117 0.44 -1.61 -10.68
CA ILE A 117 1.14 -0.37 -10.30
C ILE A 117 1.43 0.44 -11.57
N ALA A 118 2.02 -0.21 -12.58
CA ALA A 118 2.38 0.43 -13.84
C ALA A 118 1.17 0.97 -14.62
N ALA A 119 0.02 0.31 -14.55
CA ALA A 119 -1.21 0.75 -15.21
C ALA A 119 -1.98 1.82 -14.42
N CYS A 120 -1.60 2.12 -13.18
CA CYS A 120 -2.36 3.04 -12.35
C CYS A 120 -2.10 4.48 -12.81
N PRO A 121 -3.14 5.27 -13.15
CA PRO A 121 -2.96 6.67 -13.57
C PRO A 121 -2.46 7.59 -12.44
N ALA A 122 -2.55 7.15 -11.18
CA ALA A 122 -1.97 7.88 -10.06
C ALA A 122 -0.44 7.70 -9.95
N SER A 123 0.16 6.81 -10.73
CA SER A 123 1.61 6.56 -10.71
C SER A 123 2.44 7.65 -11.41
N GLY A 124 1.80 8.62 -12.07
CA GLY A 124 2.45 9.62 -12.93
C GLY A 124 2.52 9.18 -14.38
#